data_AF-A0AA39XPT9-F1
#
_entry.id   AF-A0AA39XPT9-F1
#
_cell.length_a   1.000
_cell.length_b   1.000
_cell.length_c   1.000
_cell.angle_alpha   90.00
_cell.angle_beta   90.00
_cell.angle_gamma   90.00
#
_symmetry.space_group_name_H-M   'P 1'
#
loop_
_entity.id
_entity.type
_entity.pdbx_description
1 polymer ?
#
loop_
_entity_poly.entity_id
_entity_poly.type
_entity_poly.pdbx_seq_one_letter_code
_entity_poly.pdbx_strand_id
1 'polypeptide(L)'
;MREQSARRYLLDDSGNSARPHPDSNIPAHNRVEYMSHKGMHDFLLGKGLVPFFERFERVLSGRLPLLECGDEWIERRDLFEFMALELTPTILTAMCGPALLQQSPDFPRLFWEYDESLPTLFEGLPRWLTPRAYARRDSLLASIKTWQRYATEETSKAKVQSDGEEVPFWGSRYFRDRQKTLLAVDGYDEDAVGSEMLGTIWA
;
A
#
# COMPACT_ATOMS: atom_id res chain seq x y z
N MET A 1 -2.11 -9.43 10.59
CA MET A 1 -1.82 -10.78 10.03
C MET A 1 -1.76 -11.81 11.16
N ARG A 2 -2.38 -12.98 10.96
CA ARG A 2 -2.29 -14.13 11.88
C ARG A 2 -0.93 -14.82 11.76
N GLU A 3 -0.47 -15.45 12.84
CA GLU A 3 0.83 -16.16 12.87
C GLU A 3 0.95 -17.24 11.77
N GLN A 4 -0.13 -17.98 11.53
CA GLN A 4 -0.17 -19.01 10.48
C GLN A 4 0.09 -18.43 9.08
N SER A 5 -0.46 -17.26 8.77
CA SER A 5 -0.25 -16.59 7.48
C SER A 5 1.17 -16.03 7.40
N ALA A 6 1.66 -15.41 8.47
CA ALA A 6 3.03 -14.88 8.54
C ALA A 6 4.09 -15.97 8.36
N ARG A 7 3.80 -17.20 8.82
CA ARG A 7 4.68 -18.37 8.65
C ARG A 7 5.00 -18.69 7.18
N ARG A 8 4.21 -18.21 6.21
CA ARG A 8 4.53 -18.39 4.78
C ARG A 8 5.87 -17.78 4.39
N TYR A 9 6.26 -16.65 4.97
CA TYR A 9 7.60 -16.08 4.75
C TYR A 9 8.72 -16.98 5.25
N LEU A 10 8.50 -17.69 6.36
CA LEU A 10 9.50 -18.60 6.93
C LEU A 10 9.60 -19.92 6.16
N LEU A 11 8.53 -20.28 5.44
CA LEU A 11 8.46 -21.52 4.66
C LEU A 11 8.89 -21.32 3.20
N ASP A 12 8.93 -20.08 2.70
CA ASP A 12 9.38 -19.78 1.35
C ASP A 12 10.91 -19.79 1.28
N ASP A 13 11.48 -20.94 0.88
CA ASP A 13 12.91 -21.12 0.61
C ASP A 13 13.25 -20.98 -0.89
N SER A 14 12.31 -20.50 -1.70
CA SER A 14 12.46 -20.44 -3.15
C SER A 14 13.29 -19.26 -3.65
N GLY A 15 13.47 -18.23 -2.81
CA GLY A 15 14.19 -17.00 -3.13
C GLY A 15 13.46 -16.06 -4.10
N ASN A 16 14.01 -14.85 -4.25
CA ASN A 16 13.43 -13.76 -5.04
C ASN A 16 13.70 -13.80 -6.57
N SER A 17 14.33 -14.86 -7.08
CA SER A 17 14.69 -14.97 -8.50
C SER A 17 13.57 -15.60 -9.34
N ALA A 18 13.55 -15.32 -10.65
CA ALA A 18 12.55 -15.93 -11.54
C ALA A 18 12.58 -17.46 -11.50
N ARG A 19 13.80 -18.03 -11.53
CA ARG A 19 14.02 -19.45 -11.27
C ARG A 19 14.12 -19.66 -9.75
N PRO A 20 13.32 -20.57 -9.16
CA PRO A 20 13.42 -20.88 -7.74
C PRO A 20 14.77 -21.54 -7.42
N HIS A 21 15.14 -21.52 -6.13
CA HIS A 21 16.26 -22.33 -5.64
C HIS A 21 16.08 -23.80 -6.06
N PRO A 22 17.13 -24.49 -6.57
CA PRO A 22 17.01 -25.85 -7.10
C PRO A 22 16.40 -26.87 -6.14
N ASP A 23 16.64 -26.69 -4.83
CA ASP A 23 16.15 -27.59 -3.78
C ASP A 23 14.78 -27.20 -3.20
N SER A 24 14.25 -26.03 -3.58
CA SER A 24 12.94 -25.55 -3.12
C SER A 24 11.82 -26.27 -3.87
N ASN A 25 10.83 -26.78 -3.12
CA ASN A 25 9.61 -27.37 -3.68
C ASN A 25 8.38 -26.47 -3.52
N ILE A 26 8.59 -25.17 -3.25
CA ILE A 26 7.49 -24.22 -3.03
C ILE A 26 6.70 -24.01 -4.32
N PRO A 27 5.37 -24.25 -4.31
CA PRO A 27 4.50 -23.97 -5.45
C PRO A 27 4.57 -22.51 -5.87
N ALA A 28 4.42 -22.23 -7.17
CA ALA A 28 4.58 -20.88 -7.73
C ALA A 28 3.72 -19.81 -7.02
N HIS A 29 2.48 -20.13 -6.63
CA HIS A 29 1.56 -19.22 -5.93
C HIS A 29 1.90 -18.98 -4.46
N ASN A 30 2.85 -19.73 -3.90
CA ASN A 30 3.35 -19.57 -2.53
C ASN A 30 4.76 -18.99 -2.46
N ARG A 31 5.35 -18.59 -3.60
CA ARG A 31 6.66 -17.91 -3.68
C ARG A 31 6.52 -16.42 -3.34
N VAL A 32 6.13 -16.12 -2.10
CA VAL A 32 5.77 -14.79 -1.62
C VAL A 32 6.90 -13.77 -1.81
N GLU A 33 8.15 -14.17 -1.56
CA GLU A 33 9.30 -13.27 -1.71
C GLU A 33 9.48 -12.87 -3.19
N TYR A 34 9.51 -13.86 -4.08
CA TYR A 34 9.61 -13.62 -5.53
C TYR A 34 8.49 -12.74 -6.05
N MET A 35 7.23 -13.04 -5.71
CA MET A 35 6.08 -12.28 -6.22
C MET A 35 6.09 -10.84 -5.69
N SER A 36 6.50 -10.63 -4.44
CA SER A 36 6.62 -9.28 -3.86
C SER A 36 7.76 -8.49 -4.48
N HIS A 37 8.94 -9.08 -4.58
CA HIS A 37 10.10 -8.46 -5.22
C HIS A 37 9.82 -8.10 -6.68
N LYS A 38 9.35 -9.07 -7.48
CA LYS A 38 9.01 -8.87 -8.88
C LYS A 38 7.93 -7.79 -9.04
N GLY A 39 6.88 -7.84 -8.22
CA GLY A 39 5.79 -6.88 -8.28
C GLY A 39 6.26 -5.44 -8.02
N MET A 40 7.03 -5.22 -6.96
CA MET A 40 7.61 -3.91 -6.66
C MET A 40 8.58 -3.47 -7.76
N HIS A 41 9.45 -4.37 -8.23
CA HIS A 41 10.39 -4.05 -9.31
C HIS A 41 9.65 -3.62 -10.59
N ASP A 42 8.64 -4.37 -11.02
CA ASP A 42 7.85 -4.02 -12.21
C ASP A 42 7.10 -2.69 -12.05
N PHE A 43 6.66 -2.38 -10.82
CA PHE A 43 5.94 -1.16 -10.50
C PHE A 43 6.85 0.08 -10.44
N LEU A 44 7.96 0.00 -9.70
CA LEU A 44 8.80 1.16 -9.38
C LEU A 44 10.01 1.32 -10.30
N LEU A 45 10.42 0.28 -11.01
CA LEU A 45 11.58 0.30 -11.92
C LEU A 45 11.24 -0.16 -13.34
N GLY A 46 10.13 -0.89 -13.50
CA GLY A 46 9.68 -1.40 -14.77
C GLY A 46 8.59 -0.55 -15.42
N LYS A 47 7.68 -1.24 -16.11
CA LYS A 47 6.57 -0.63 -16.88
C LYS A 47 5.60 0.21 -16.06
N GLY A 48 5.54 0.02 -14.74
CA GLY A 48 4.66 0.78 -13.86
C GLY A 48 5.15 2.19 -13.54
N LEU A 49 6.46 2.47 -13.70
CA LEU A 49 7.08 3.69 -13.20
C LEU A 49 6.58 4.93 -13.91
N VAL A 50 6.65 4.96 -15.25
CA VAL A 50 6.24 6.13 -16.04
C VAL A 50 4.76 6.47 -15.81
N PRO A 51 3.81 5.52 -15.91
CA PRO A 51 2.40 5.80 -15.59
C PRO A 51 2.17 6.28 -14.16
N PHE A 52 2.90 5.73 -13.18
CA PHE A 52 2.82 6.18 -11.80
C PHE A 52 3.27 7.63 -11.67
N PHE A 53 4.41 7.98 -12.27
CA PHE A 53 4.96 9.33 -12.21
C PHE A 53 4.06 10.34 -12.92
N GLU A 54 3.51 10.01 -14.09
CA GLU A 54 2.53 10.85 -14.81
C GLU A 54 1.27 11.10 -13.97
N ARG A 55 0.78 10.08 -13.24
CA ARG A 55 -0.32 10.26 -12.28
C ARG A 55 0.08 11.18 -11.14
N PHE A 56 1.25 10.96 -10.55
CA PHE A 56 1.77 11.78 -9.46
C PHE A 56 1.90 13.25 -9.87
N GLU A 57 2.53 13.54 -11.01
CA GLU A 57 2.70 14.88 -11.55
C GLU A 57 1.34 15.56 -11.78
N ARG A 58 0.39 14.85 -12.39
CA ARG A 58 -0.97 15.35 -12.61
C ARG A 58 -1.69 15.69 -11.31
N VAL A 59 -1.64 14.81 -10.31
CA VAL A 59 -2.29 15.02 -9.02
C VAL A 59 -1.61 16.17 -8.26
N LEU A 60 -0.28 16.21 -8.25
CA LEU A 60 0.48 17.27 -7.58
C LEU A 60 0.18 18.63 -8.20
N SER A 61 0.26 18.73 -9.53
CA SER A 61 0.00 19.97 -10.27
C SER A 61 -1.43 20.48 -10.06
N GLY A 62 -2.41 19.57 -9.91
CA GLY A 62 -3.79 19.94 -9.59
C GLY A 62 -3.98 20.40 -8.15
N ARG A 63 -3.13 19.96 -7.21
CA ARG A 63 -3.19 20.34 -5.79
C ARG A 63 -2.44 21.63 -5.47
N LEU A 64 -1.34 21.92 -6.16
CA LEU A 64 -0.53 23.11 -5.89
C LEU A 64 -1.34 24.43 -5.87
N PRO A 65 -2.30 24.68 -6.79
CA PRO A 65 -3.12 25.90 -6.75
C PRO A 65 -4.14 25.94 -5.60
N LEU A 66 -4.40 24.81 -4.95
CA LEU A 66 -5.33 24.71 -3.82
C LEU A 66 -4.62 24.96 -2.47
N LEU A 67 -3.29 25.02 -2.47
CA LEU A 67 -2.55 25.40 -1.29
C LEU A 67 -2.83 26.87 -0.98
N GLU A 68 -3.13 27.17 0.29
CA GLU A 68 -3.28 28.53 0.78
C GLU A 68 -1.90 29.22 0.85
N CYS A 69 -1.40 29.57 -0.33
CA CYS A 69 -0.25 30.43 -0.55
C CYS A 69 -0.80 31.79 -0.96
N GLY A 70 -0.87 32.72 -0.02
CA GLY A 70 -1.26 34.10 -0.30
C GLY A 70 -0.16 34.85 -1.05
N ASP A 71 -0.35 36.15 -1.24
CA ASP A 71 0.63 37.01 -1.91
C ASP A 71 1.86 37.35 -1.03
N GLU A 72 1.84 36.96 0.25
CA GLU A 72 2.91 37.18 1.22
C GLU A 72 3.51 35.86 1.72
N TRP A 73 4.74 35.93 2.25
CA TRP A 73 5.37 34.78 2.89
C TRP A 73 4.55 34.31 4.09
N ILE A 74 4.14 33.04 4.07
CA ILE A 74 3.44 32.44 5.19
C ILE A 74 4.38 31.49 5.93
N GLU A 75 4.60 31.77 7.22
CA GLU A 75 5.36 30.90 8.09
C GLU A 75 4.56 29.62 8.38
N ARG A 76 5.22 28.46 8.24
CA ARG A 76 4.71 27.16 8.69
C ARG A 76 5.60 26.68 9.83
N ARG A 77 4.99 26.11 10.88
CA ARG A 77 5.73 25.69 12.09
C ARG A 77 6.64 24.50 11.85
N ASP A 78 6.26 23.62 10.92
CA ASP A 78 6.97 22.40 10.63
C ASP A 78 6.95 22.13 9.12
N LEU A 79 8.14 22.19 8.50
CA LEU A 79 8.31 21.92 7.07
C LEU A 79 8.05 20.44 6.75
N PHE A 80 8.45 19.53 7.64
CA PHE A 80 8.24 18.11 7.45
C PHE A 80 6.75 17.78 7.51
N GLU A 81 6.03 18.27 8.53
CA GLU A 81 4.59 18.08 8.65
C GLU A 81 3.85 18.63 7.41
N PHE A 82 4.20 19.83 6.96
CA PHE A 82 3.63 20.42 5.75
C PHE A 82 3.88 19.55 4.51
N MET A 83 5.14 19.15 4.27
CA MET A 83 5.49 18.33 3.11
C MET A 83 4.84 16.94 3.17
N ALA A 84 4.83 16.32 4.35
CA ALA A 84 4.21 15.04 4.62
C ALA A 84 2.70 15.08 4.35
N LEU A 85 1.99 16.06 4.90
CA LEU A 85 0.54 16.16 4.74
C LEU A 85 0.09 16.57 3.33
N GLU A 86 0.94 17.25 2.55
CA GLU A 86 0.62 17.60 1.16
C GLU A 86 1.06 16.53 0.14
N LEU A 87 2.22 15.93 0.33
CA LEU A 87 2.74 14.91 -0.60
C LEU A 87 2.09 13.54 -0.38
N THR A 88 1.84 13.12 0.86
CA THR A 88 1.29 11.79 1.13
C THR A 88 -0.06 11.56 0.43
N PRO A 89 -1.06 12.48 0.49
CA PRO A 89 -2.30 12.31 -0.27
C PRO A 89 -2.09 12.22 -1.78
N THR A 90 -1.12 12.98 -2.31
CA THR A 90 -0.75 13.00 -3.72
C THR A 90 -0.19 11.65 -4.16
N ILE A 91 0.78 11.13 -3.40
CA ILE A 91 1.42 9.83 -3.63
C ILE A 91 0.39 8.71 -3.50
N LEU A 92 -0.41 8.70 -2.43
CA LEU A 92 -1.46 7.71 -2.22
C LEU A 92 -2.49 7.70 -3.34
N THR A 93 -2.90 8.88 -3.83
CA THR A 93 -3.83 8.98 -4.96
C THR A 93 -3.20 8.46 -6.25
N ALA A 94 -1.92 8.74 -6.51
CA ALA A 94 -1.22 8.24 -7.69
C ALA A 94 -0.98 6.72 -7.64
N MET A 95 -0.69 6.19 -6.45
CA MET A 95 -0.45 4.77 -6.20
C MET A 95 -1.74 3.96 -6.16
N CYS A 96 -2.65 4.29 -5.25
CA CYS A 96 -3.85 3.53 -4.89
C CYS A 96 -5.15 4.09 -5.49
N GLY A 97 -5.06 5.21 -6.22
CA GLY A 97 -6.22 5.89 -6.77
C GLY A 97 -6.92 6.76 -5.72
N PRO A 98 -7.86 7.61 -6.15
CA PRO A 98 -8.58 8.51 -5.23
C PRO A 98 -9.52 7.75 -4.28
N ALA A 99 -9.93 6.53 -4.63
CA ALA A 99 -10.88 5.74 -3.85
C ALA A 99 -10.41 5.47 -2.42
N LEU A 100 -9.11 5.24 -2.20
CA LEU A 100 -8.57 5.02 -0.86
C LEU A 100 -8.88 6.21 0.07
N LEU A 101 -8.60 7.42 -0.40
CA LEU A 101 -8.82 8.64 0.39
C LEU A 101 -10.29 9.07 0.43
N GLN A 102 -11.10 8.70 -0.57
CA GLN A 102 -12.55 8.90 -0.50
C GLN A 102 -13.20 8.02 0.56
N GLN A 103 -12.74 6.78 0.72
CA GLN A 103 -13.23 5.86 1.76
C GLN A 103 -12.59 6.14 3.13
N SER A 104 -11.40 6.75 3.16
CA SER A 104 -10.66 7.02 4.39
C SER A 104 -9.88 8.35 4.29
N PRO A 105 -10.54 9.51 4.44
CA PRO A 105 -9.89 10.82 4.34
C PRO A 105 -8.76 11.02 5.35
N ASP A 106 -8.89 10.41 6.52
CA ASP A 106 -7.92 10.46 7.62
C ASP A 106 -6.69 9.57 7.42
N PHE A 107 -6.64 8.78 6.34
CA PHE A 107 -5.56 7.84 6.08
C PHE A 107 -4.15 8.47 6.13
N PRO A 108 -3.88 9.65 5.52
CA PRO A 108 -2.55 10.27 5.57
C PRO A 108 -2.10 10.61 6.99
N ARG A 109 -3.00 11.14 7.83
CA ARG A 109 -2.71 11.43 9.24
C ARG A 109 -2.42 10.14 10.01
N LEU A 110 -3.28 9.13 9.86
CA LEU A 110 -3.11 7.82 10.50
C LEU A 110 -1.80 7.13 10.06
N PHE A 111 -1.39 7.33 8.81
CA PHE A 111 -0.15 6.80 8.25
C PHE A 111 1.07 7.35 9.00
N TRP A 112 1.14 8.66 9.18
CA TRP A 112 2.26 9.30 9.90
C TRP A 112 2.24 9.00 11.40
N GLU A 113 1.06 8.95 12.02
CA GLU A 113 0.95 8.51 13.42
C GLU A 113 1.43 7.05 13.60
N TYR A 114 1.14 6.17 12.63
CA TYR A 114 1.64 4.81 12.63
C TYR A 114 3.17 4.76 12.43
N ASP A 115 3.70 5.56 11.51
CA ASP A 115 5.14 5.68 11.25
C ASP A 115 5.93 6.05 12.52
N GLU A 116 5.45 7.04 13.27
CA GLU A 116 5.99 7.41 14.59
C GLU A 116 5.98 6.24 15.60
N SER A 117 5.06 5.29 15.43
CA SER A 117 4.88 4.15 16.33
C SER A 117 5.70 2.92 15.92
N LEU A 118 6.34 2.95 14.75
CA LEU A 118 7.09 1.80 14.22
C LEU A 118 8.24 1.33 15.11
N PRO A 119 9.07 2.22 15.71
CA PRO A 119 10.13 1.77 16.62
C PRO A 119 9.58 0.87 17.74
N THR A 120 8.48 1.29 18.37
CA THR A 120 7.77 0.53 19.41
C THR A 120 7.23 -0.81 18.93
N LEU A 121 6.76 -0.88 17.68
CA LEU A 121 6.27 -2.13 17.08
C LEU A 121 7.43 -3.07 16.71
N PHE A 122 8.57 -2.55 16.26
CA PHE A 122 9.77 -3.33 15.94
C PHE A 122 10.44 -3.91 17.19
N GLU A 123 10.35 -3.23 18.32
CA GLU A 123 10.79 -3.77 19.62
C GLU A 123 9.95 -4.97 20.08
N GLY A 124 8.80 -5.24 19.45
CA GLY A 124 7.94 -6.37 19.78
C GLY A 124 7.22 -6.23 21.12
N LEU A 125 7.09 -5.01 21.64
CA LEU A 125 6.42 -4.74 22.92
C LEU A 125 4.95 -5.22 22.88
N PRO A 126 4.45 -5.91 23.93
CA PRO A 126 3.09 -6.44 23.91
C PRO A 126 2.00 -5.37 23.78
N ARG A 127 0.86 -5.74 23.17
CA ARG A 127 -0.32 -4.88 22.95
C ARG A 127 -0.80 -4.12 24.19
N TRP A 128 -0.72 -4.73 25.37
CA TRP A 128 -1.15 -4.10 26.62
C TRP A 128 -0.19 -3.01 27.12
N LEU A 129 1.09 -3.07 26.72
CA LEU A 129 2.10 -2.09 27.08
C LEU A 129 2.07 -0.88 26.12
N THR A 130 1.77 -1.13 24.84
CA THR A 130 1.81 -0.12 23.78
C THR A 130 0.51 -0.06 22.96
N PRO A 131 -0.67 0.03 23.62
CA PRO A 131 -1.97 -0.16 22.95
C PRO A 131 -2.23 0.84 21.83
N ARG A 132 -1.70 2.07 21.93
CA ARG A 132 -1.85 3.11 20.90
C ARG A 132 -1.14 2.76 19.59
N ALA A 133 0.05 2.17 19.65
CA ALA A 133 0.81 1.77 18.46
C ALA A 133 0.04 0.71 17.65
N TYR A 134 -0.53 -0.27 18.36
CA TYR A 134 -1.36 -1.29 17.72
C TYR A 134 -2.70 -0.74 17.23
N ALA A 135 -3.34 0.18 17.96
CA ALA A 135 -4.58 0.79 17.52
C ALA A 135 -4.41 1.61 16.22
N ARG A 136 -3.28 2.33 16.07
CA ARG A 136 -2.92 3.05 14.85
C ARG A 136 -2.76 2.10 13.66
N ARG A 137 -2.01 1.01 13.85
CA ARG A 137 -1.86 -0.06 12.85
C ARG A 137 -3.20 -0.67 12.47
N ASP A 138 -4.02 -1.04 13.46
CA ASP A 138 -5.32 -1.69 13.23
C ASP A 138 -6.28 -0.77 12.48
N SER A 139 -6.21 0.56 12.72
CA SER A 139 -6.99 1.56 11.99
C SER A 139 -6.59 1.64 10.52
N LEU A 140 -5.29 1.66 10.20
CA LEU A 140 -4.82 1.63 8.81
C LEU A 140 -5.20 0.35 8.08
N LEU A 141 -5.08 -0.80 8.75
CA LEU A 141 -5.51 -2.08 8.19
C LEU A 141 -7.02 -2.08 7.90
N ALA A 142 -7.83 -1.49 8.77
CA ALA A 142 -9.27 -1.35 8.53
C ALA A 142 -9.57 -0.48 7.30
N SER A 143 -8.86 0.64 7.13
CA SER A 143 -9.00 1.52 5.97
C SER A 143 -8.60 0.81 4.66
N ILE A 144 -7.48 0.10 4.65
CA ILE A 144 -7.03 -0.68 3.49
C ILE A 144 -8.06 -1.73 3.12
N LYS A 145 -8.53 -2.54 4.08
CA LYS A 145 -9.53 -3.57 3.81
C LYS A 145 -10.84 -2.98 3.28
N THR A 146 -11.26 -1.82 3.80
CA THR A 146 -12.44 -1.09 3.32
C THR A 146 -12.27 -0.64 1.87
N TRP A 147 -11.14 -0.04 1.55
CA TRP A 147 -10.80 0.32 0.17
C TRP A 147 -10.76 -0.89 -0.76
N GLN A 148 -10.14 -2.00 -0.34
CA GLN A 148 -10.04 -3.22 -1.16
C GLN A 148 -11.40 -3.83 -1.46
N ARG A 149 -12.29 -3.91 -0.47
CA ARG A 149 -13.67 -4.39 -0.69
C ARG A 149 -14.41 -3.49 -1.65
N TYR A 150 -14.39 -2.17 -1.40
CA TYR A 150 -15.02 -1.18 -2.28
C TYR A 150 -14.50 -1.29 -3.72
N ALA A 151 -13.18 -1.28 -3.92
CA ALA A 151 -12.57 -1.33 -5.23
C ALA A 151 -12.88 -2.66 -5.94
N THR A 152 -12.94 -3.78 -5.22
CA THR A 152 -13.32 -5.09 -5.78
C THR A 152 -14.78 -5.09 -6.22
N GLU A 153 -15.69 -4.63 -5.38
CA GLU A 153 -17.11 -4.55 -5.66
C GLU A 153 -17.40 -3.67 -6.88
N GLU A 154 -16.84 -2.46 -6.92
CA GLU A 154 -17.05 -1.54 -8.05
C GLU A 154 -16.40 -2.05 -9.35
N THR A 155 -15.23 -2.69 -9.26
CA THR A 155 -14.60 -3.34 -10.43
C THR A 155 -15.48 -4.46 -10.99
N SER A 156 -16.19 -5.21 -10.13
CA SER A 156 -17.10 -6.29 -10.55
C SER A 156 -18.35 -5.77 -11.27
N LYS A 157 -18.77 -4.53 -10.96
CA LYS A 157 -19.92 -3.86 -11.59
C LYS A 157 -19.56 -3.22 -12.94
N ALA A 158 -18.27 -3.00 -13.21
CA ALA A 158 -17.81 -2.37 -14.44
C ALA A 158 -18.04 -3.29 -15.67
N LYS A 159 -18.67 -2.75 -16.71
CA LYS A 159 -18.94 -3.48 -17.97
C LYS A 159 -17.68 -3.80 -18.76
N VAL A 160 -16.64 -2.98 -18.61
CA VAL A 160 -15.35 -3.13 -19.29
C VAL A 160 -14.26 -3.11 -18.23
N GLN A 161 -13.38 -4.11 -18.27
CA GLN A 161 -12.22 -4.19 -17.38
C GLN A 161 -11.08 -3.39 -18.00
N SER A 162 -10.42 -2.53 -17.20
CA SER A 162 -9.22 -1.82 -17.63
C SER A 162 -8.03 -2.79 -17.70
N ASP A 163 -7.34 -2.86 -18.84
CA ASP A 163 -6.06 -3.56 -19.00
C ASP A 163 -4.84 -2.63 -18.85
N GLY A 164 -5.10 -1.31 -18.78
CA GLY A 164 -4.10 -0.27 -18.63
C GLY A 164 -3.42 -0.23 -17.27
N GLU A 165 -2.43 0.65 -17.16
CA GLU A 165 -1.67 0.88 -15.93
C GLU A 165 -2.45 1.72 -14.90
N GLU A 166 -3.41 2.53 -15.37
CA GLU A 166 -4.40 3.21 -14.54
C GLU A 166 -5.70 2.40 -14.52
N VAL A 167 -6.09 1.98 -13.33
CA VAL A 167 -7.23 1.09 -13.10
C VAL A 167 -8.22 1.80 -12.19
N PRO A 168 -9.50 1.94 -12.61
CA PRO A 168 -10.54 2.54 -11.78
C PRO A 168 -10.57 1.93 -10.37
N PHE A 169 -10.73 2.78 -9.35
CA PHE A 169 -10.78 2.43 -7.91
C PHE A 169 -9.47 1.89 -7.30
N TRP A 170 -8.53 1.40 -8.11
CA TRP A 170 -7.25 0.85 -7.66
C TRP A 170 -6.06 1.79 -7.86
N GLY A 171 -6.20 2.80 -8.72
CA GLY A 171 -5.09 3.65 -9.13
C GLY A 171 -4.15 2.90 -10.05
N SER A 172 -3.06 2.36 -9.51
CA SER A 172 -2.09 1.59 -10.27
C SER A 172 -2.56 0.15 -10.47
N ARG A 173 -2.35 -0.40 -11.66
CA ARG A 173 -2.60 -1.83 -11.94
C ARG A 173 -1.91 -2.76 -10.94
N TYR A 174 -0.73 -2.36 -10.46
CA TYR A 174 0.03 -3.06 -9.44
C TYR A 174 -0.81 -3.44 -8.20
N PHE A 175 -1.58 -2.52 -7.62
CA PHE A 175 -2.33 -2.81 -6.38
C PHE A 175 -3.48 -3.81 -6.62
N ARG A 176 -4.17 -3.70 -7.75
CA ARG A 176 -5.20 -4.68 -8.15
C ARG A 176 -4.59 -6.07 -8.33
N ASP A 177 -3.53 -6.16 -9.15
CA ASP A 177 -2.90 -7.42 -9.51
C ASP A 177 -2.21 -8.06 -8.29
N ARG A 178 -1.62 -7.24 -7.40
CA ARG A 178 -1.05 -7.68 -6.13
C ARG A 178 -2.11 -8.27 -5.22
N GLN A 179 -3.27 -7.65 -5.04
CA GLN A 179 -4.34 -8.25 -4.24
C GLN A 179 -4.75 -9.63 -4.76
N LYS A 180 -4.94 -9.77 -6.08
CA LYS A 180 -5.26 -11.06 -6.69
C LYS A 180 -4.17 -12.11 -6.42
N THR A 181 -2.91 -11.70 -6.52
CA THR A 181 -1.75 -12.56 -6.27
C THR A 181 -1.68 -13.00 -4.81
N LEU A 182 -1.86 -12.08 -3.87
CA LEU A 182 -1.82 -12.36 -2.44
C LEU A 182 -2.98 -13.24 -1.98
N LEU A 183 -4.18 -13.06 -2.55
CA LEU A 183 -5.33 -13.93 -2.27
C LEU A 183 -5.15 -15.37 -2.78
N ALA A 184 -4.22 -15.59 -3.70
CA ALA A 184 -3.89 -16.94 -4.17
C ALA A 184 -2.87 -17.66 -3.28
N VAL A 185 -2.22 -16.97 -2.33
CA VAL A 185 -1.27 -17.58 -1.39
C VAL A 185 -2.03 -18.43 -0.37
N ASP A 186 -1.59 -19.66 -0.18
CA ASP A 186 -2.28 -20.60 0.70
C ASP A 186 -2.29 -20.09 2.15
N GLY A 187 -3.47 -19.99 2.76
CA GLY A 187 -3.61 -19.54 4.15
C GLY A 187 -3.47 -18.03 4.36
N TYR A 188 -3.44 -17.24 3.28
CA TYR A 188 -3.66 -15.80 3.38
C TYR A 188 -5.16 -15.52 3.50
N ASP A 189 -5.52 -14.74 4.50
CA ASP A 189 -6.85 -14.17 4.69
C ASP A 189 -6.83 -12.66 4.40
N GLU A 190 -7.99 -11.99 4.53
CA GLU A 190 -8.10 -10.55 4.32
C GLU A 190 -7.14 -9.75 5.23
N ASP A 191 -6.87 -10.23 6.44
CA ASP A 191 -5.94 -9.58 7.37
C ASP A 191 -4.48 -9.73 6.94
N ALA A 192 -4.11 -10.88 6.35
CA ALA A 192 -2.80 -11.09 5.75
C ALA A 192 -2.59 -10.19 4.54
N VAL A 193 -3.54 -10.19 3.60
CA VAL A 193 -3.50 -9.33 2.40
C VAL A 193 -3.47 -7.85 2.79
N GLY A 194 -4.29 -7.41 3.73
CA GLY A 194 -4.27 -6.02 4.22
C GLY A 194 -2.94 -5.63 4.84
N SER A 195 -2.28 -6.57 5.56
CA SER A 195 -0.95 -6.34 6.14
C SER A 195 0.14 -6.21 5.08
N GLU A 196 0.10 -7.04 4.03
CA GLU A 196 1.01 -6.95 2.89
C GLU A 196 0.86 -5.62 2.13
N MET A 197 -0.38 -5.20 1.92
CA MET A 197 -0.69 -3.95 1.23
C MET A 197 -0.25 -2.75 2.07
N LEU A 198 -0.40 -2.79 3.39
CA LEU A 198 0.13 -1.77 4.29
C LEU A 198 1.65 -1.68 4.19
N GLY A 199 2.35 -2.81 4.25
CA GLY A 199 3.80 -2.85 4.11
C GLY A 199 4.26 -2.29 2.75
N THR A 200 3.50 -2.55 1.70
CA THR A 200 3.75 -2.03 0.34
C THR A 200 3.52 -0.53 0.22
N ILE A 201 2.51 0.02 0.91
CA ILE A 201 2.22 1.47 0.91
C ILE A 201 3.25 2.24 1.73
N TRP A 202 3.80 1.61 2.77
CA TRP A 202 4.78 2.24 3.66
C TRP A 202 6.21 2.24 3.10
N ALA A 203 6.62 1.17 2.42
CA ALA A 203 7.98 0.98 1.91
C ALA A 203 8.34 1.95 0.77
#